data_AF-A0A2E2KUP0-F1
#
_entry.id   AF-A0A2E2KUP0-F1
#
_cell.length_a   1.000
_cell.length_b   1.000
_cell.length_c   1.000
_cell.angle_alpha   90.00
_cell.angle_beta   90.00
_cell.angle_gamma   90.00
#
_symmetry.space_group_name_H-M   'P 1'
#
loop_
_entity.id
_entity.type
_entity.pdbx_description
1 polymer ?
#
loop_
_entity_poly.entity_id
_entity_poly.type
_entity_poly.pdbx_seq_one_letter_code
_entity_poly.pdbx_strand_id
1 'polypeptide(L)'
;MPQSLHVIALISLALSGLIAGWLVVDLRRRPQHMWIMNLVWPLCALFGSVLVLALYLATGRAPEGGHRHGGHDGAHPDHHPGDKDTPPFAVSVAKGALHCGSGCTLGDIVAEWLAFLLPGVAVAFGWHWLFPDQIFAVWILDFILAFGFGVAFQYFAIRPMRDLSVREGLEQAVKADAASLTSWQVGMYGFMAIAHFWLFPHVIGTELRTDTVEFWLMMQIAMLCGFVTAFPVNWWLIRAGIKEQM
;
A
#
# COMPACT_ATOMS: atom_id res chain seq x y z
N MET A 1 -11.73 12.22 -24.38
CA MET A 1 -11.74 12.33 -22.90
C MET A 1 -12.46 13.61 -22.49
N PRO A 2 -13.38 13.55 -21.51
CA PRO A 2 -14.01 14.75 -20.94
C PRO A 2 -12.96 15.64 -20.26
N GLN A 3 -12.95 16.94 -20.57
CA GLN A 3 -11.96 17.88 -20.04
C GLN A 3 -12.00 17.98 -18.50
N SER A 4 -13.19 17.85 -17.90
CA SER A 4 -13.37 17.85 -16.44
C SER A 4 -12.64 16.67 -15.78
N LEU A 5 -12.78 15.47 -16.33
CA LEU A 5 -12.11 14.27 -15.80
C LEU A 5 -10.58 14.40 -15.88
N HIS A 6 -10.09 14.91 -17.01
CA HIS A 6 -8.66 15.16 -17.20
C HIS A 6 -8.09 16.13 -16.16
N VAL A 7 -8.78 17.25 -15.92
CA VAL A 7 -8.37 18.25 -14.91
C VAL A 7 -8.43 17.67 -13.50
N ILE A 8 -9.46 16.90 -13.16
CA ILE A 8 -9.57 16.21 -11.87
C ILE A 8 -8.40 15.24 -11.67
N ALA A 9 -8.08 14.43 -12.69
CA ALA A 9 -6.96 13.50 -12.65
C ALA A 9 -5.63 14.23 -12.41
N LEU A 10 -5.37 15.32 -13.14
CA LEU A 10 -4.18 16.13 -12.95
C LEU A 10 -4.07 16.71 -11.54
N ILE A 11 -5.16 17.30 -11.03
CA ILE A 11 -5.18 17.88 -9.68
C ILE A 11 -4.91 16.79 -8.63
N SER A 12 -5.57 15.63 -8.77
CA SER A 12 -5.40 14.52 -7.82
C SER A 12 -3.98 13.98 -7.79
N LEU A 13 -3.39 13.72 -8.97
CA LEU A 13 -2.01 13.23 -9.07
C LEU A 13 -0.99 14.27 -8.60
N ALA A 14 -1.18 15.54 -8.96
CA ALA A 14 -0.30 16.62 -8.51
C ALA A 14 -0.36 16.79 -6.99
N LEU A 15 -1.56 16.77 -6.40
CA LEU A 15 -1.74 16.86 -4.96
C LEU A 15 -1.09 15.69 -4.23
N SER A 16 -1.32 14.46 -4.69
CA SER A 16 -0.71 13.26 -4.09
C SER A 16 0.82 13.28 -4.22
N GLY A 17 1.35 13.72 -5.36
CA GLY A 17 2.79 13.88 -5.56
C GLY A 17 3.42 14.94 -4.65
N LEU A 18 2.76 16.09 -4.48
CA LEU A 18 3.20 17.15 -3.57
C LEU A 18 3.18 16.68 -2.11
N ILE A 19 2.13 15.97 -1.69
CA ILE A 19 2.02 15.41 -0.33
C ILE A 19 3.09 14.35 -0.11
N ALA A 20 3.28 13.41 -1.05
CA ALA A 20 4.32 12.39 -0.96
C ALA A 20 5.72 13.03 -0.86
N GLY A 21 6.00 14.05 -1.66
CA GLY A 21 7.25 14.81 -1.61
C GLY A 21 7.45 15.54 -0.27
N TRP A 22 6.39 16.15 0.25
CA TRP A 22 6.42 16.78 1.59
C TRP A 22 6.69 15.75 2.69
N LEU A 23 6.03 14.59 2.66
CA LEU A 23 6.27 13.51 3.61
C LEU A 23 7.72 13.04 3.59
N VAL A 24 8.33 12.87 2.41
CA VAL A 24 9.77 12.53 2.32
C VAL A 24 10.64 13.57 3.02
N VAL A 25 10.35 14.87 2.85
CA VAL A 25 11.12 15.93 3.52
C VAL A 25 10.89 15.91 5.03
N ASP A 26 9.66 15.73 5.50
CA ASP A 26 9.34 15.67 6.93
C ASP A 26 9.98 14.45 7.60
N LEU A 27 9.89 13.28 6.98
CA LEU A 27 10.47 12.01 7.46
C LEU A 27 12.00 12.03 7.48
N ARG A 28 12.66 12.79 6.59
CA ARG A 28 14.11 13.02 6.68
C ARG A 28 14.51 13.86 7.90
N ARG A 29 13.63 14.76 8.35
CA ARG A 29 13.83 15.59 9.55
C ARG A 29 13.40 14.86 10.83
N ARG A 30 12.41 13.99 10.71
CA ARG A 30 11.73 13.27 11.80
C ARG A 30 11.61 11.78 11.45
N PRO A 31 12.74 11.04 11.41
CA PRO A 31 12.73 9.64 11.00
C PRO A 31 11.90 8.78 11.95
N GLN A 32 11.17 7.85 11.37
CA GLN A 32 10.38 6.87 12.12
C GLN A 32 11.28 5.88 12.86
N HIS A 33 10.83 5.44 14.03
CA HIS A 33 11.49 4.36 14.78
C HIS A 33 11.60 3.08 13.94
N MET A 34 10.49 2.67 13.30
CA MET A 34 10.50 1.65 12.26
C MET A 34 10.90 2.28 10.92
N TRP A 35 12.15 2.07 10.50
CA TRP A 35 12.70 2.74 9.32
C TRP A 35 11.86 2.55 8.05
N ILE A 36 11.22 1.38 7.90
CA ILE A 36 10.40 1.01 6.74
C ILE A 36 9.19 1.95 6.60
N MET A 37 8.66 2.49 7.69
CA MET A 37 7.57 3.45 7.66
C MET A 37 7.97 4.75 6.97
N ASN A 38 9.28 5.07 6.88
CA ASN A 38 9.74 6.21 6.10
C ASN A 38 9.48 6.04 4.58
N LEU A 39 9.29 4.80 4.11
CA LEU A 39 8.92 4.48 2.73
C LEU A 39 7.40 4.29 2.57
N VAL A 40 6.76 3.62 3.53
CA VAL A 40 5.32 3.33 3.50
C VAL A 40 4.49 4.61 3.42
N TRP A 41 4.80 5.61 4.26
CA TRP A 41 4.01 6.85 4.30
C TRP A 41 3.99 7.61 2.96
N PRO A 42 5.13 7.91 2.30
CA PRO A 42 5.12 8.54 0.97
C PRO A 42 4.46 7.69 -0.11
N LEU A 43 4.70 6.37 -0.12
CA LEU A 43 4.11 5.47 -1.11
C LEU A 43 2.58 5.47 -1.00
N CYS A 44 2.05 5.34 0.22
CA CYS A 44 0.62 5.36 0.44
C CYS A 44 -0.01 6.72 0.13
N ALA A 45 0.72 7.82 0.30
CA ALA A 45 0.23 9.14 -0.06
C ALA A 45 0.00 9.31 -1.57
N LEU A 46 0.65 8.51 -2.43
CA LEU A 46 0.41 8.54 -3.88
C LEU A 46 -1.04 8.20 -4.23
N PHE A 47 -1.71 7.33 -3.46
CA PHE A 47 -3.14 7.01 -3.65
C PHE A 47 -4.06 7.61 -2.59
N GLY A 48 -3.66 7.56 -1.32
CA GLY A 48 -4.49 8.03 -0.22
C GLY A 48 -4.42 9.54 0.01
N SER A 49 -3.43 10.23 -0.57
CA SER A 49 -3.33 11.68 -0.62
C SER A 49 -3.56 12.33 0.76
N VAL A 50 -4.53 13.24 0.85
CA VAL A 50 -4.93 13.95 2.08
C VAL A 50 -5.34 13.00 3.22
N LEU A 51 -5.93 11.84 2.92
CA LEU A 51 -6.34 10.88 3.96
C LEU A 51 -5.12 10.28 4.68
N VAL A 52 -4.10 9.90 3.90
CA VAL A 52 -2.84 9.38 4.44
C VAL A 52 -2.06 10.47 5.16
N LEU A 53 -2.06 11.70 4.64
CA LEU A 53 -1.48 12.84 5.33
C LEU A 53 -2.15 13.09 6.68
N ALA A 54 -3.47 13.09 6.74
CA ALA A 54 -4.21 13.27 7.99
C ALA A 54 -3.88 12.18 9.00
N LEU A 55 -3.85 10.91 8.58
CA LEU A 55 -3.46 9.79 9.44
C LEU A 55 -2.01 9.92 9.92
N TYR A 56 -1.10 10.31 9.04
CA TYR A 56 0.31 10.56 9.37
C TYR A 56 0.44 11.66 10.43
N LEU A 57 -0.16 12.83 10.20
CA LEU A 57 -0.09 13.95 11.14
C LEU A 57 -0.71 13.61 12.51
N ALA A 58 -1.77 12.81 12.53
CA ALA A 58 -2.47 12.43 13.76
C ALA A 58 -1.76 11.33 14.55
N THR A 59 -1.12 10.37 13.88
CA THR A 59 -0.70 9.10 14.53
C THR A 59 0.67 8.57 14.12
N GLY A 60 1.28 9.15 13.09
CA GLY A 60 2.53 8.67 12.48
C GLY A 60 3.68 9.66 12.56
N ARG A 61 3.45 10.94 12.86
CA ARG A 61 4.50 11.98 12.85
C ARG A 61 5.31 11.95 14.14
N ALA A 62 6.63 11.74 14.01
CA ALA A 62 7.53 11.71 15.16
C ALA A 62 7.86 13.14 15.70
N PRO A 63 8.15 13.29 17.01
CA PRO A 63 8.60 14.56 17.60
C PRO A 63 9.90 15.09 16.95
N GLU A 64 10.13 16.40 17.06
CA GLU A 64 11.31 17.06 16.48
C GLU A 64 12.51 16.88 17.43
N GLY A 65 13.66 16.39 16.93
CA GLY A 65 14.88 16.21 17.73
C GLY A 65 15.06 14.83 18.37
N GLY A 66 14.86 13.76 17.60
CA GLY A 66 14.98 12.38 18.07
C GLY A 66 16.30 12.06 18.76
N HIS A 67 16.29 12.06 20.09
CA HIS A 67 17.01 11.18 21.03
C HIS A 67 16.63 11.59 22.45
N ARG A 68 15.70 10.85 23.09
CA ARG A 68 15.59 10.64 24.56
C ARG A 68 14.29 9.92 24.92
N HIS A 69 14.37 8.61 25.10
CA HIS A 69 14.00 7.93 26.34
C HIS A 69 14.91 6.71 26.45
N GLY A 70 15.94 6.84 27.29
CA GLY A 70 16.73 5.71 27.73
C GLY A 70 16.03 4.98 28.87
N GLY A 71 16.22 3.66 28.92
CA GLY A 71 15.99 2.82 30.10
C GLY A 71 14.58 2.23 30.18
N HIS A 72 14.44 0.99 29.72
CA HIS A 72 13.72 -0.01 30.51
C HIS A 72 14.46 -1.34 30.38
N ASP A 73 15.26 -1.62 31.42
CA ASP A 73 15.83 -2.92 31.71
C ASP A 73 14.72 -3.97 31.82
N GLY A 74 15.06 -5.21 31.47
CA GLY A 74 14.13 -6.31 31.34
C GLY A 74 13.31 -6.59 32.59
N ALA A 75 11.99 -6.66 32.43
CA ALA A 75 11.07 -7.50 33.18
C ALA A 75 9.72 -7.52 32.44
N HIS A 76 9.09 -8.70 32.44
CA HIS A 76 7.75 -9.04 31.90
C HIS A 76 6.77 -7.87 31.65
N PRO A 77 6.08 -7.82 30.48
CA PRO A 77 4.95 -6.92 30.31
C PRO A 77 3.69 -7.54 30.94
N ASP A 78 3.42 -7.18 32.19
CA ASP A 78 2.08 -7.27 32.75
C ASP A 78 1.21 -6.16 32.14
N HIS A 79 0.14 -6.55 31.45
CA HIS A 79 -0.80 -5.65 30.81
C HIS A 79 -1.61 -4.84 31.84
N HIS A 80 -1.27 -3.57 32.02
CA HIS A 80 -2.15 -2.60 32.68
C HIS A 80 -3.04 -1.86 31.66
N PRO A 81 -4.36 -1.84 31.82
CA PRO A 81 -5.27 -1.09 30.96
C PRO A 81 -5.25 0.39 31.35
N GLY A 82 -4.52 1.21 30.60
CA GLY A 82 -4.50 2.67 30.83
C GLY A 82 -3.35 3.45 30.18
N ASP A 83 -2.49 2.80 29.40
CA ASP A 83 -1.31 3.47 28.86
C ASP A 83 -1.64 4.33 27.62
N LYS A 84 -1.22 5.59 27.66
CA LYS A 84 -1.53 6.62 26.64
C LYS A 84 -0.77 6.43 25.32
N ASP A 85 0.07 5.40 25.26
CA ASP A 85 1.02 5.16 24.17
C ASP A 85 0.59 4.06 23.18
N THR A 86 -0.55 3.40 23.42
CA THR A 86 -1.08 2.42 22.45
C THR A 86 -2.05 3.11 21.49
N PRO A 87 -1.76 3.19 20.17
CA PRO A 87 -2.69 3.77 19.21
C PRO A 87 -4.03 3.02 19.24
N PRO A 88 -5.16 3.70 18.96
CA PRO A 88 -6.45 3.03 18.86
C PRO A 88 -6.37 1.83 17.90
N PHE A 89 -7.01 0.71 18.24
CA PHE A 89 -6.90 -0.53 17.45
C PHE A 89 -7.13 -0.32 15.95
N ALA A 90 -8.10 0.51 15.57
CA ALA A 90 -8.38 0.85 14.18
C ALA A 90 -7.20 1.55 13.46
N VAL A 91 -6.40 2.32 14.18
CA VAL A 91 -5.18 2.96 13.66
C VAL A 91 -4.10 1.91 13.39
N SER A 92 -3.90 0.95 14.29
CA SER A 92 -2.98 -0.18 14.06
C SER A 92 -3.41 -1.03 12.87
N VAL A 93 -4.71 -1.29 12.73
CA VAL A 93 -5.28 -1.97 11.55
C VAL A 93 -5.02 -1.15 10.27
N ALA A 94 -5.26 0.16 10.30
CA ALA A 94 -5.01 1.04 9.17
C ALA A 94 -3.53 1.03 8.76
N LYS A 95 -2.60 1.20 9.71
CA LYS A 95 -1.15 1.12 9.46
C LYS A 95 -0.75 -0.24 8.90
N GLY A 96 -1.30 -1.32 9.46
CA GLY A 96 -1.09 -2.69 8.96
C GLY A 96 -1.57 -2.90 7.53
N ALA A 97 -2.71 -2.32 7.15
CA ALA A 97 -3.24 -2.36 5.79
C ALA A 97 -2.41 -1.47 4.84
N LEU A 98 -1.98 -0.28 5.28
CA LEU A 98 -1.13 0.62 4.48
C LEU A 98 0.25 0.01 4.18
N HIS A 99 0.80 -0.80 5.07
CA HIS A 99 2.02 -1.56 4.78
C HIS A 99 1.88 -2.45 3.53
N CYS A 100 0.81 -3.26 3.49
CA CYS A 100 0.47 -4.07 2.32
C CYS A 100 0.17 -3.18 1.10
N GLY A 101 -0.61 -2.12 1.29
CA GLY A 101 -0.95 -1.17 0.24
C GLY A 101 0.25 -0.49 -0.40
N SER A 102 1.30 -0.19 0.37
CA SER A 102 2.55 0.38 -0.16
C SER A 102 3.32 -0.62 -1.04
N GLY A 103 3.26 -1.91 -0.71
CA GLY A 103 3.78 -2.99 -1.55
C GLY A 103 3.03 -3.07 -2.88
N CYS A 104 1.69 -3.00 -2.84
CA CYS A 104 0.86 -2.90 -4.04
C CYS A 104 1.21 -1.66 -4.87
N THR A 105 1.27 -0.47 -4.25
CA THR A 105 1.58 0.77 -4.97
C THR A 105 2.90 0.67 -5.72
N LEU A 106 3.95 0.15 -5.07
CA LEU A 106 5.24 -0.02 -5.70
C LEU A 106 5.21 -1.11 -6.78
N GLY A 107 4.53 -2.23 -6.51
CA GLY A 107 4.32 -3.34 -7.45
C GLY A 107 3.66 -2.86 -8.73
N ASP A 108 2.50 -2.22 -8.63
CA ASP A 108 1.70 -1.73 -9.75
C ASP A 108 2.47 -0.68 -10.55
N ILE A 109 3.14 0.27 -9.89
CA ILE A 109 4.00 1.25 -10.60
C ILE A 109 5.06 0.54 -11.42
N VAL A 110 5.78 -0.43 -10.84
CA VAL A 110 6.84 -1.13 -11.57
C VAL A 110 6.26 -1.99 -12.70
N ALA A 111 5.23 -2.77 -12.43
CA ALA A 111 4.64 -3.70 -13.37
C ALA A 111 3.97 -2.99 -14.56
N GLU A 112 3.16 -1.96 -14.30
CA GLU A 112 2.48 -1.19 -15.34
C GLU A 112 3.48 -0.49 -16.27
N TRP A 113 4.51 0.17 -15.72
CA TRP A 113 5.55 0.79 -16.54
C TRP A 113 6.42 -0.24 -17.26
N LEU A 114 6.70 -1.38 -16.65
CA LEU A 114 7.47 -2.45 -17.29
C LEU A 114 6.70 -3.07 -18.46
N ALA A 115 5.40 -3.34 -18.30
CA ALA A 115 4.53 -3.85 -19.34
C ALA A 115 4.33 -2.82 -20.48
N PHE A 116 4.26 -1.53 -20.15
CA PHE A 116 4.17 -0.45 -21.13
C PHE A 116 5.46 -0.27 -21.93
N LEU A 117 6.62 -0.21 -21.27
CA LEU A 117 7.91 0.03 -21.92
C LEU A 117 8.45 -1.21 -22.63
N LEU A 118 8.15 -2.40 -22.11
CA LEU A 118 8.59 -3.70 -22.65
C LEU A 118 7.36 -4.61 -22.84
N PRO A 119 6.60 -4.47 -23.95
CA PRO A 119 5.40 -5.27 -24.22
C PRO A 119 5.62 -6.79 -24.19
N GLY A 120 6.85 -7.25 -24.45
CA GLY A 120 7.23 -8.66 -24.33
C GLY A 120 7.08 -9.23 -22.92
N VAL A 121 7.10 -8.39 -21.88
CA VAL A 121 6.81 -8.81 -20.50
C VAL A 121 5.36 -9.26 -20.38
N ALA A 122 4.40 -8.45 -20.85
CA ALA A 122 2.99 -8.84 -20.84
C ALA A 122 2.75 -10.12 -21.67
N VAL A 123 3.45 -10.29 -22.80
CA VAL A 123 3.40 -11.55 -23.58
C VAL A 123 3.94 -12.73 -22.78
N ALA A 124 5.05 -12.58 -22.06
CA ALA A 124 5.60 -13.65 -21.21
C ALA A 124 4.62 -14.07 -20.10
N PHE A 125 3.81 -13.14 -19.60
CA PHE A 125 2.79 -13.38 -18.57
C PHE A 125 1.41 -13.80 -19.12
N GLY A 126 1.28 -14.05 -20.43
CA GLY A 126 0.05 -14.64 -20.99
C GLY A 126 -0.65 -13.83 -22.07
N TRP A 127 -0.19 -12.63 -22.38
CA TRP A 127 -0.87 -11.79 -23.38
C TRP A 127 -0.81 -12.45 -24.77
N HIS A 128 -1.97 -12.55 -25.43
CA HIS A 128 -2.28 -13.20 -26.71
C HIS A 128 -2.36 -14.73 -26.72
N TRP A 129 -1.68 -15.46 -25.84
CA TRP A 129 -1.70 -16.94 -25.85
C TRP A 129 -2.49 -17.57 -24.70
N LEU A 130 -2.69 -16.84 -23.60
CA LEU A 130 -3.53 -17.26 -22.47
C LEU A 130 -4.70 -16.29 -22.27
N PHE A 131 -4.46 -14.98 -22.40
CA PHE A 131 -5.46 -13.94 -22.20
C PHE A 131 -5.65 -13.10 -23.47
N PRO A 132 -6.92 -12.82 -23.86
CA PRO A 132 -7.20 -11.91 -24.96
C PRO A 132 -6.85 -10.46 -24.60
N ASP A 133 -7.20 -10.02 -23.39
CA ASP A 133 -6.94 -8.67 -22.90
C ASP A 133 -5.60 -8.60 -22.15
N GLN A 134 -4.79 -7.57 -22.47
CA GLN A 134 -3.48 -7.34 -21.86
C GLN A 134 -3.55 -7.22 -20.34
N ILE A 135 -4.61 -6.59 -19.83
CA ILE A 135 -4.81 -6.28 -18.42
C ILE A 135 -4.68 -7.51 -17.51
N PHE A 136 -5.18 -8.67 -17.94
CA PHE A 136 -5.10 -9.90 -17.15
C PHE A 136 -3.67 -10.44 -17.02
N ALA A 137 -2.86 -10.30 -18.06
CA ALA A 137 -1.45 -10.68 -18.01
C ALA A 137 -0.66 -9.75 -17.08
N VAL A 138 -0.94 -8.44 -17.13
CA VAL A 138 -0.31 -7.44 -16.26
C VAL A 138 -0.70 -7.66 -14.80
N TRP A 139 -1.96 -7.99 -14.51
CA TRP A 139 -2.39 -8.29 -13.13
C TRP A 139 -1.68 -9.47 -12.48
N ILE A 140 -1.24 -10.47 -13.25
CA ILE A 140 -0.41 -11.55 -12.70
C ILE A 140 0.95 -11.00 -12.27
N LEU A 141 1.56 -10.14 -13.10
CA LEU A 141 2.82 -9.48 -12.78
C LEU A 141 2.67 -8.54 -11.58
N ASP A 142 1.63 -7.70 -11.57
CA ASP A 142 1.26 -6.82 -10.46
C ASP A 142 1.17 -7.62 -9.16
N PHE A 143 0.41 -8.72 -9.15
CA PHE A 143 0.22 -9.53 -7.96
C PHE A 143 1.56 -10.10 -7.44
N ILE A 144 2.41 -10.60 -8.34
CA ILE A 144 3.71 -11.17 -7.96
C ILE A 144 4.63 -10.09 -7.38
N LEU A 145 4.72 -8.92 -8.02
CA LEU A 145 5.55 -7.82 -7.53
C LEU A 145 5.00 -7.24 -6.23
N ALA A 146 3.68 -7.02 -6.15
CA ALA A 146 2.99 -6.51 -4.97
C ALA A 146 3.18 -7.45 -3.78
N PHE A 147 3.03 -8.76 -3.97
CA PHE A 147 3.29 -9.76 -2.92
C PHE A 147 4.77 -9.80 -2.52
N GLY A 148 5.68 -9.75 -3.49
CA GLY A 148 7.12 -9.70 -3.20
C GLY A 148 7.52 -8.48 -2.37
N PHE A 149 7.06 -7.29 -2.76
CA PHE A 149 7.30 -6.04 -2.02
C PHE A 149 6.58 -6.02 -0.67
N GLY A 150 5.33 -6.49 -0.62
CA GLY A 150 4.54 -6.59 0.60
C GLY A 150 5.24 -7.46 1.65
N VAL A 151 5.64 -8.68 1.27
CA VAL A 151 6.42 -9.58 2.13
C VAL A 151 7.74 -8.93 2.55
N ALA A 152 8.45 -8.25 1.65
CA ALA A 152 9.70 -7.56 2.00
C ALA A 152 9.46 -6.45 3.05
N PHE A 153 8.45 -5.60 2.86
CA PHE A 153 8.11 -4.54 3.80
C PHE A 153 7.66 -5.11 5.15
N GLN A 154 6.89 -6.19 5.13
CA GLN A 154 6.43 -6.86 6.34
C GLN A 154 7.58 -7.53 7.10
N TYR A 155 8.52 -8.15 6.38
CA TYR A 155 9.74 -8.72 6.96
C TYR A 155 10.57 -7.66 7.70
N PHE A 156 10.80 -6.50 7.06
CA PHE A 156 11.56 -5.40 7.66
C PHE A 156 10.84 -4.70 8.81
N ALA A 157 9.51 -4.83 8.91
CA ALA A 157 8.74 -4.40 10.08
C ALA A 157 8.83 -5.41 11.23
N ILE A 158 8.59 -6.70 10.96
CA ILE A 158 8.47 -7.74 12.00
C ILE A 158 9.81 -8.12 12.61
N ARG A 159 10.88 -8.26 11.81
CA ARG A 159 12.15 -8.79 12.29
C ARG A 159 12.76 -7.95 13.44
N PRO A 160 12.81 -6.61 13.35
CA PRO A 160 13.29 -5.78 14.46
C PRO A 160 12.43 -5.88 15.73
N MET A 161 11.16 -6.26 15.61
CA MET A 161 10.23 -6.35 16.75
C MET A 161 10.41 -7.63 17.58
N ARG A 162 10.98 -8.71 17.03
CA ARG A 162 10.91 -10.04 17.64
C ARG A 162 12.22 -10.83 17.71
N ASP A 163 13.37 -10.21 17.43
CA ASP A 163 14.69 -10.87 17.39
C ASP A 163 14.66 -12.25 16.69
N LEU A 164 13.93 -12.32 15.57
CA LEU A 164 13.68 -13.57 14.85
C LEU A 164 14.85 -13.94 13.95
N SER A 165 15.03 -15.24 13.73
CA SER A 165 15.88 -15.73 12.65
C SER A 165 15.31 -15.27 11.29
N VAL A 166 16.17 -15.23 10.26
CA VAL A 166 15.77 -14.81 8.91
C VAL A 166 14.60 -15.63 8.37
N ARG A 167 14.61 -16.95 8.62
CA ARG A 167 13.57 -17.86 8.15
C ARG A 167 12.24 -17.62 8.84
N GLU A 168 12.23 -17.48 10.16
CA GLU A 168 11.01 -17.24 10.94
C GLU A 168 10.41 -15.88 10.59
N GLY A 169 11.23 -14.84 10.43
CA GLY A 169 10.77 -13.53 10.00
C GLY A 169 10.11 -13.57 8.62
N LEU A 170 10.67 -14.33 7.67
CA LEU A 170 10.08 -14.49 6.34
C LEU A 170 8.77 -15.27 6.38
N GLU A 171 8.70 -16.36 7.15
CA GLU A 171 7.48 -17.15 7.32
C GLU A 171 6.35 -16.30 7.94
N GLN A 172 6.68 -15.50 8.96
CA GLN A 172 5.74 -14.56 9.59
C GLN A 172 5.29 -13.47 8.61
N ALA A 173 6.21 -12.90 7.83
CA ALA A 173 5.88 -11.89 6.82
C ALA A 173 4.91 -12.44 5.76
N VAL A 174 5.17 -13.65 5.25
CA VAL A 174 4.28 -14.32 4.30
C VAL A 174 2.89 -14.57 4.89
N LYS A 175 2.81 -15.10 6.12
CA LYS A 175 1.52 -15.35 6.79
C LYS A 175 0.74 -14.07 7.04
N ALA A 176 1.42 -13.01 7.47
CA ALA A 176 0.79 -11.73 7.77
C ALA A 176 0.30 -11.00 6.52
N ASP A 177 1.00 -11.16 5.38
CA ASP A 177 0.71 -10.39 4.17
C ASP A 177 -0.19 -11.13 3.18
N ALA A 178 -0.13 -12.46 3.08
CA ALA A 178 -0.86 -13.22 2.04
C ALA A 178 -2.38 -12.94 2.02
N ALA A 179 -3.06 -13.06 3.17
CA ALA A 179 -4.50 -12.81 3.24
C ALA A 179 -4.84 -11.32 3.09
N SER A 180 -4.01 -10.43 3.64
CA SER A 180 -4.16 -8.98 3.52
C SER A 180 -4.07 -8.53 2.06
N LEU A 181 -3.01 -8.93 1.36
CA LEU A 181 -2.76 -8.60 -0.02
C LEU A 181 -3.81 -9.22 -0.95
N THR A 182 -4.14 -10.49 -0.77
CA THR A 182 -5.19 -11.13 -1.57
C THR A 182 -6.50 -10.36 -1.45
N SER A 183 -6.88 -9.96 -0.24
CA SER A 183 -8.07 -9.15 -0.02
C SER A 183 -7.97 -7.76 -0.65
N TRP A 184 -6.81 -7.12 -0.58
CA TRP A 184 -6.57 -5.83 -1.24
C TRP A 184 -6.78 -5.93 -2.74
N GLN A 185 -6.22 -6.97 -3.35
CA GLN A 185 -6.29 -7.19 -4.79
C GLN A 185 -7.72 -7.46 -5.27
N VAL A 186 -8.56 -8.10 -4.46
CA VAL A 186 -10.00 -8.24 -4.75
C VAL A 186 -10.68 -6.88 -4.91
N GLY A 187 -10.45 -5.94 -3.99
CA GLY A 187 -11.03 -4.60 -4.08
C GLY A 187 -10.45 -3.77 -5.22
N MET A 188 -9.12 -3.83 -5.38
CA MET A 188 -8.38 -3.05 -6.35
C MET A 188 -8.65 -3.52 -7.79
N TYR A 189 -8.40 -4.79 -8.12
CA TYR A 189 -8.72 -5.35 -9.44
C TYR A 189 -10.22 -5.35 -9.70
N GLY A 190 -11.06 -5.53 -8.68
CA GLY A 190 -12.51 -5.42 -8.82
C GLY A 190 -12.94 -4.04 -9.32
N PHE A 191 -12.45 -2.95 -8.71
CA PHE A 191 -12.73 -1.60 -9.19
C PHE A 191 -12.07 -1.35 -10.56
N MET A 192 -10.84 -1.80 -10.76
CA MET A 192 -10.14 -1.59 -12.02
C MET A 192 -10.82 -2.32 -13.20
N ALA A 193 -11.40 -3.50 -12.97
CA ALA A 193 -12.26 -4.18 -13.95
C ALA A 193 -13.48 -3.31 -14.32
N ILE A 194 -14.15 -2.74 -13.32
CA ILE A 194 -15.31 -1.86 -13.55
C ILE A 194 -14.89 -0.63 -14.35
N ALA A 195 -13.75 -0.03 -14.01
CA ALA A 195 -13.23 1.14 -14.71
C ALA A 195 -12.87 0.80 -16.18
N HIS A 196 -12.10 -0.26 -16.39
CA HIS A 196 -11.55 -0.64 -17.68
C HIS A 196 -12.59 -1.24 -18.64
N PHE A 197 -13.47 -2.13 -18.17
CA PHE A 197 -14.43 -2.83 -19.04
C PHE A 197 -15.79 -2.14 -19.15
N TRP A 198 -16.19 -1.33 -18.17
CA TRP A 198 -17.52 -0.72 -18.15
C TRP A 198 -17.51 0.81 -18.22
N LEU A 199 -16.90 1.48 -17.25
CA LEU A 199 -16.96 2.94 -17.13
C LEU A 199 -16.35 3.63 -18.35
N PHE A 200 -15.12 3.26 -18.72
CA PHE A 200 -14.42 3.91 -19.82
C PHE A 200 -15.02 3.58 -21.20
N PRO A 201 -15.25 2.30 -21.55
CA PRO A 201 -15.80 1.95 -22.86
C PRO A 201 -17.27 2.36 -23.04
N HIS A 202 -18.12 2.18 -22.03
CA HIS A 202 -19.58 2.35 -22.20
C HIS A 202 -20.12 3.69 -21.71
N VAL A 203 -19.50 4.33 -20.72
CA VAL A 203 -19.99 5.60 -20.17
C VAL A 203 -19.21 6.79 -20.72
N ILE A 204 -17.88 6.68 -20.78
CA ILE A 204 -17.02 7.78 -21.24
C ILE A 204 -16.79 7.72 -22.76
N GLY A 205 -16.85 6.52 -23.35
CA GLY A 205 -16.66 6.29 -24.79
C GLY A 205 -15.19 6.31 -25.23
N THR A 206 -14.29 5.89 -24.36
CA THR A 206 -12.83 5.88 -24.61
C THR A 206 -12.16 4.71 -23.92
N GLU A 207 -10.97 4.31 -24.37
CA GLU A 207 -10.18 3.27 -23.70
C GLU A 207 -9.38 3.83 -22.50
N LEU A 208 -9.27 3.05 -21.43
CA LEU A 208 -8.47 3.37 -20.25
C LEU A 208 -7.04 2.86 -20.45
N ARG A 209 -6.09 3.77 -20.69
CA ARG A 209 -4.70 3.43 -21.02
C ARG A 209 -3.70 3.85 -19.96
N THR A 210 -2.74 2.99 -19.65
CA THR A 210 -1.70 3.20 -18.62
C THR A 210 -0.87 4.48 -18.81
N ASP A 211 -0.74 4.99 -20.05
CA ASP A 211 0.00 6.21 -20.37
C ASP A 211 -0.81 7.51 -20.20
N THR A 212 -1.98 7.43 -19.56
CA THR A 212 -2.88 8.58 -19.33
C THR A 212 -3.03 8.90 -17.85
N VAL A 213 -3.27 10.17 -17.52
CA VAL A 213 -3.50 10.60 -16.12
C VAL A 213 -4.79 10.03 -15.55
N GLU A 214 -5.78 9.77 -16.41
CA GLU A 214 -7.06 9.17 -16.06
C GLU A 214 -6.91 7.74 -15.55
N PHE A 215 -6.00 6.96 -16.14
CA PHE A 215 -5.65 5.63 -15.63
C PHE A 215 -5.12 5.70 -14.20
N TRP A 216 -4.18 6.60 -13.94
CA TRP A 216 -3.59 6.72 -12.61
C TRP A 216 -4.58 7.29 -11.59
N LEU A 217 -5.53 8.15 -11.99
CA LEU A 217 -6.67 8.52 -11.15
C LEU A 217 -7.53 7.30 -10.78
N MET A 218 -7.87 6.45 -11.76
CA MET A 218 -8.62 5.22 -11.49
C MET A 218 -7.83 4.28 -10.59
N MET A 219 -6.50 4.20 -10.75
CA MET A 219 -5.63 3.44 -9.87
C MET A 219 -5.67 3.98 -8.43
N GLN A 220 -5.68 5.31 -8.22
CA GLN A 220 -5.84 5.87 -6.87
C GLN A 220 -7.15 5.40 -6.21
N ILE A 221 -8.26 5.38 -6.97
CA ILE A 221 -9.55 4.90 -6.47
C ILE A 221 -9.53 3.38 -6.25
N ALA A 222 -8.93 2.61 -7.16
CA ALA A 222 -8.75 1.18 -7.03
C ALA A 222 -7.99 0.83 -5.75
N MET A 223 -6.91 1.55 -5.44
CA MET A 223 -6.15 1.39 -4.21
C MET A 223 -6.97 1.70 -2.96
N LEU A 224 -7.85 2.70 -3.01
CA LEU A 224 -8.80 2.97 -1.91
C LEU A 224 -9.81 1.82 -1.74
N CYS A 225 -10.32 1.24 -2.82
CA CYS A 225 -11.16 0.04 -2.77
C CYS A 225 -10.39 -1.17 -2.19
N GLY A 226 -9.11 -1.31 -2.56
CA GLY A 226 -8.20 -2.29 -1.98
C GLY A 226 -8.02 -2.09 -0.47
N PHE A 227 -7.83 -0.85 -0.01
CA PHE A 227 -7.77 -0.54 1.41
C PHE A 227 -9.06 -0.94 2.15
N VAL A 228 -10.23 -0.58 1.60
CA VAL A 228 -11.54 -0.89 2.21
C VAL A 228 -11.75 -2.40 2.37
N THR A 229 -11.34 -3.18 1.38
CA THR A 229 -11.47 -4.65 1.41
C THR A 229 -10.43 -5.30 2.31
N ALA A 230 -9.19 -4.81 2.32
CA ALA A 230 -8.13 -5.33 3.19
C ALA A 230 -8.32 -4.97 4.68
N PHE A 231 -8.98 -3.86 5.00
CA PHE A 231 -9.19 -3.39 6.37
C PHE A 231 -9.82 -4.44 7.30
N PRO A 232 -10.99 -5.06 6.99
CA PRO A 232 -11.57 -6.09 7.85
C PRO A 232 -10.72 -7.35 7.96
N VAL A 233 -9.97 -7.71 6.90
CA VAL A 233 -9.06 -8.85 6.93
C VAL A 233 -7.88 -8.58 7.86
N ASN A 234 -7.30 -7.38 7.79
CA ASN A 234 -6.25 -6.96 8.72
C ASN A 234 -6.74 -6.91 10.16
N TRP A 235 -7.97 -6.41 10.38
CA TRP A 235 -8.61 -6.42 11.68
C TRP A 235 -8.69 -7.84 12.26
N TRP A 236 -9.14 -8.81 11.44
CA TRP A 236 -9.22 -10.21 11.83
C TRP A 236 -7.84 -10.83 12.09
N LEU A 237 -6.88 -10.63 11.18
CA LEU A 237 -5.51 -11.16 11.30
C LEU A 237 -4.82 -10.70 12.59
N ILE A 238 -5.00 -9.41 12.94
CA ILE A 238 -4.44 -8.84 14.16
C ILE A 238 -5.13 -9.42 15.40
N ARG A 239 -6.47 -9.55 15.39
CA ARG A 239 -7.20 -10.19 16.51
C ARG A 239 -6.84 -11.66 16.70
N ALA A 240 -6.53 -12.36 15.60
CA ALA A 240 -6.11 -13.76 15.63
C ALA A 240 -4.64 -13.94 16.07
N GLY A 241 -3.88 -12.85 16.27
CA GLY A 241 -2.45 -12.90 16.63
C GLY A 241 -1.55 -13.37 15.48
N ILE A 242 -2.06 -13.40 14.25
CA ILE A 242 -1.31 -13.76 13.04
C ILE A 242 -0.49 -12.56 12.53
N LYS A 243 -1.01 -11.35 12.73
CA LYS A 243 -0.38 -10.09 12.35
C LYS A 243 -0.20 -9.19 13.56
N GLU A 244 0.95 -8.52 13.64
CA GLU A 244 1.27 -7.61 14.75
C GLU A 244 0.52 -6.29 14.67
N GLN A 245 0.29 -5.68 15.83
CA GLN A 245 -0.20 -4.31 15.93
C GLN A 245 0.95 -3.34 15.65
N MET A 246 0.71 -2.39 14.74
CA MET A 246 1.66 -1.35 14.32
C MET A 246 1.32 0.02 14.90
#